data_AF-A0A941VVJ1-F1
#
_entry.id   AF-A0A941VVJ1-F1
#
_cell.length_a   1.000
_cell.length_b   1.000
_cell.length_c   1.000
_cell.angle_alpha   90.00
_cell.angle_beta   90.00
_cell.angle_gamma   90.00
#
_symmetry.space_group_name_H-M   'P 1'
#
loop_
_entity.id
_entity.type
_entity.pdbx_description
1 polymer ?
#
loop_
_entity_poly.entity_id
_entity_poly.type
_entity_poly.pdbx_seq_one_letter_code
_entity_poly.pdbx_strand_id
1 'polypeptide(L)'
;DGHHPRQAEAGGESGRVSRGLTGLAAVAAVATIAADLAGSPLVIAAKPLALLGLFAATLAAAPVPSPRYRGLIAAGFLCSLAGDVLLLWPERLFTAGLLAFLVAHICYLTAFRTDGGERPPAVLAVPLVGVAVALLAVTWEGLGTMRVPVVGYVAVIVTMWWAALGRWRATGSRSGLLAAAGATAFVASDGLLALNRFWAPLPAAPLLVLAPYYVAQFLLAASVGTAAGAGAMMEAT
;
A
#
# COMPACT_ATOMS: atom_id res chain seq x y z
N ASP A 1 27.17 18.05 29.41
CA ASP A 1 25.75 18.20 29.04
C ASP A 1 25.50 19.07 27.79
N GLY A 2 26.10 18.74 26.64
CA GLY A 2 26.06 19.63 25.46
C GLY A 2 25.59 19.00 24.13
N HIS A 3 24.95 17.83 24.13
CA HIS A 3 24.65 17.10 22.88
C HIS A 3 23.16 16.88 22.55
N HIS A 4 22.23 17.42 23.33
CA HIS A 4 20.79 17.14 23.15
C HIS A 4 19.95 18.07 22.24
N PRO A 5 20.25 19.37 22.00
CA PRO A 5 19.29 20.25 21.30
C PRO A 5 19.20 20.01 19.78
N ARG A 6 20.32 19.77 19.08
CA ARG A 6 20.31 19.62 17.60
C ARG A 6 19.56 18.38 17.09
N GLN A 7 19.55 17.29 17.86
CA GLN A 7 18.87 16.06 17.45
C GLN A 7 17.33 16.17 17.58
N ALA A 8 16.85 16.90 18.58
CA ALA A 8 15.43 17.17 18.77
C ALA A 8 14.87 18.11 17.68
N GLU A 9 15.64 19.14 17.30
CA GLU A 9 15.28 20.08 16.23
C GLU A 9 15.20 19.40 14.86
N ALA A 10 16.20 18.56 14.53
CA ALA A 10 16.23 17.81 13.26
C ALA A 10 15.06 16.82 13.12
N GLY A 11 14.66 16.15 14.21
CA GLY A 11 13.49 15.28 14.22
C GLY A 11 12.18 16.04 14.00
N GLY A 12 12.06 17.24 14.59
CA GLY A 12 10.88 18.11 14.45
C GLY A 12 10.72 18.68 13.03
N GLU A 13 11.82 19.02 12.37
CA GLU A 13 11.82 19.50 10.98
C GLU A 13 11.46 18.38 10.00
N SER A 14 12.09 17.21 10.13
CA SER A 14 11.81 16.02 9.30
C SER A 14 10.33 15.62 9.37
N GLY A 15 9.74 15.61 10.58
CA GLY A 15 8.32 15.32 10.77
C GLY A 15 7.37 16.40 10.22
N ARG A 16 7.80 17.65 10.10
CA ARG A 16 7.01 18.73 9.45
C ARG A 16 7.03 18.56 7.93
N VAL A 17 8.20 18.28 7.36
CA VAL A 17 8.37 18.03 5.91
C VAL A 17 7.56 16.82 5.48
N SER A 18 7.65 15.70 6.21
CA SER A 18 6.88 14.49 5.92
C SER A 18 5.37 14.73 5.92
N ARG A 19 4.84 15.50 6.88
CA ARG A 19 3.42 15.88 6.94
C ARG A 19 3.00 16.76 5.76
N GLY A 20 3.82 17.76 5.41
CA GLY A 20 3.56 18.62 4.25
C GLY A 20 3.48 17.83 2.94
N LEU A 21 4.44 16.93 2.72
CA LEU A 21 4.48 16.05 1.55
C LEU A 21 3.29 15.08 1.52
N THR A 22 2.88 14.55 2.67
CA THR A 22 1.68 13.70 2.80
C THR A 22 0.42 14.48 2.43
N GLY A 23 0.29 15.73 2.86
CA GLY A 23 -0.83 16.60 2.49
C GLY A 23 -0.90 16.87 0.98
N LEU A 24 0.24 17.17 0.35
CA LEU A 24 0.33 17.35 -1.10
C LEU A 24 -0.02 16.06 -1.86
N ALA A 25 0.45 14.91 -1.39
CA ALA A 25 0.09 13.62 -1.95
C ALA A 25 -1.42 13.36 -1.87
N ALA A 26 -2.08 13.77 -0.77
CA ALA A 26 -3.52 13.59 -0.60
C ALA A 26 -4.32 14.43 -1.59
N VAL A 27 -3.89 15.69 -1.81
CA VAL A 27 -4.47 16.56 -2.84
C VAL A 27 -4.30 15.93 -4.22
N ALA A 28 -3.10 15.41 -4.54
CA ALA A 28 -2.84 14.74 -5.81
C ALA A 28 -3.70 13.47 -5.98
N ALA A 29 -3.89 12.67 -4.93
CA ALA A 29 -4.74 11.48 -4.96
C ALA A 29 -6.21 11.83 -5.24
N VAL A 30 -6.75 12.86 -4.58
CA VAL A 30 -8.12 13.35 -4.83
C VAL A 30 -8.23 13.90 -6.25
N ALA A 31 -7.23 14.68 -6.70
CA ALA A 31 -7.19 15.20 -8.06
C ALA A 31 -7.15 14.08 -9.11
N THR A 32 -6.43 12.98 -8.85
CA THR A 32 -6.44 11.80 -9.71
C THR A 32 -7.83 11.20 -9.83
N ILE A 33 -8.50 10.94 -8.70
CA ILE A 33 -9.85 10.34 -8.70
C ILE A 33 -10.82 11.24 -9.46
N ALA A 34 -10.82 12.54 -9.16
CA ALA A 34 -11.70 13.50 -9.81
C ALA A 34 -11.40 13.62 -11.32
N ALA A 35 -10.13 13.66 -11.71
CA ALA A 35 -9.72 13.74 -13.11
C ALA A 35 -10.11 12.48 -13.89
N ASP A 36 -9.92 11.29 -13.31
CA ASP A 36 -10.26 10.02 -13.95
C ASP A 36 -11.79 9.88 -14.11
N LEU A 37 -12.57 10.23 -13.08
CA LEU A 37 -14.04 10.29 -13.18
C LEU A 37 -14.53 11.28 -14.26
N ALA A 38 -13.81 12.38 -14.46
CA ALA A 38 -14.15 13.40 -15.45
C ALA A 38 -13.59 13.10 -16.86
N GLY A 39 -12.81 12.03 -17.04
CA GLY A 39 -12.09 11.77 -18.30
C GLY A 39 -11.05 12.84 -18.65
N SER A 40 -10.53 13.55 -17.64
CA SER A 40 -9.61 14.67 -17.82
C SER A 40 -8.16 14.19 -17.98
N PRO A 41 -7.38 14.78 -18.91
CA PRO A 41 -5.96 14.44 -19.07
C PRO A 41 -5.11 14.79 -17.85
N LEU A 42 -5.65 15.57 -16.90
CA LEU A 42 -4.98 15.87 -15.62
C LEU A 42 -4.60 14.59 -14.85
N VAL A 43 -5.32 13.48 -15.06
CA VAL A 43 -5.01 12.18 -14.46
C VAL A 43 -3.58 11.72 -14.75
N ILE A 44 -3.04 12.05 -15.94
CA ILE A 44 -1.70 11.65 -16.37
C ILE A 44 -0.62 12.28 -15.48
N ALA A 45 -0.84 13.51 -15.02
CA ALA A 45 0.08 14.22 -14.13
C ALA A 45 -0.23 13.95 -12.65
N ALA A 46 -1.51 13.94 -12.26
CA ALA A 46 -1.92 13.79 -10.86
C ALA A 46 -1.58 12.40 -10.29
N LYS A 47 -1.77 11.34 -11.09
CA LYS A 47 -1.60 9.94 -10.66
C LYS A 47 -0.16 9.65 -10.21
N PRO A 48 0.88 10.04 -10.98
CA PRO A 48 2.27 9.92 -10.53
C PRO A 48 2.60 10.79 -9.30
N LEU A 49 2.08 12.01 -9.24
CA LEU A 49 2.41 12.96 -8.18
C LEU A 49 1.97 12.47 -6.80
N ALA A 50 0.85 11.77 -6.70
CA ALA A 50 0.38 11.19 -5.44
C ALA A 50 1.42 10.22 -4.84
N LEU A 51 1.92 9.28 -5.65
CA LEU A 51 2.87 8.27 -5.18
C LEU A 51 4.29 8.84 -5.00
N LEU A 52 4.71 9.80 -5.84
CA LEU A 52 5.96 10.53 -5.63
C LEU A 52 5.94 11.32 -4.31
N GLY A 53 4.82 11.96 -3.99
CA GLY A 53 4.63 12.66 -2.72
C GLY A 53 4.71 11.72 -1.52
N LEU A 54 4.05 10.54 -1.59
CA LEU A 54 4.13 9.52 -0.55
C LEU A 54 5.53 8.92 -0.41
N PHE A 55 6.22 8.68 -1.51
CA PHE A 55 7.61 8.24 -1.52
C PHE A 55 8.51 9.25 -0.80
N ALA A 56 8.45 10.53 -1.18
CA ALA A 56 9.23 11.58 -0.55
C ALA A 56 8.87 11.76 0.94
N ALA A 57 7.57 11.74 1.29
CA ALA A 57 7.10 11.81 2.66
C ALA A 57 7.64 10.67 3.53
N THR A 58 7.74 9.48 2.95
CA THR A 58 8.24 8.26 3.61
C THR A 58 9.74 8.32 3.84
N LEU A 59 10.50 8.86 2.90
CA LEU A 59 11.93 9.11 3.09
C LEU A 59 12.20 10.16 4.17
N ALA A 60 11.37 11.21 4.22
CA ALA A 60 11.43 12.27 5.23
C ALA A 60 10.83 11.86 6.60
N ALA A 61 10.24 10.67 6.73
CA ALA A 61 9.64 10.23 7.98
C ALA A 61 10.71 9.97 9.04
N ALA A 62 10.48 10.51 10.25
CA ALA A 62 11.25 10.27 11.45
C ALA A 62 10.37 10.53 12.70
N PRO A 63 10.48 9.72 13.77
CA PRO A 63 11.20 8.45 13.85
C PRO A 63 10.55 7.34 13.00
N VAL A 64 11.28 6.24 12.74
CA VAL A 64 10.82 5.10 11.93
C VAL A 64 11.09 3.76 12.65
N PRO A 65 10.30 2.69 12.39
CA PRO A 65 10.54 1.37 12.99
C PRO A 65 11.94 0.82 12.71
N SER A 66 12.34 0.81 11.44
CA SER A 66 13.70 0.47 11.02
C SER A 66 14.02 1.08 9.65
N PRO A 67 15.30 1.35 9.33
CA PRO A 67 15.70 1.84 8.01
C PRO A 67 15.34 0.86 6.88
N ARG A 68 15.43 -0.45 7.16
CA ARG A 68 15.07 -1.51 6.21
C ARG A 68 13.58 -1.49 5.89
N TYR A 69 12.71 -1.37 6.90
CA TYR A 69 11.27 -1.26 6.71
C TYR A 69 10.91 -0.05 5.84
N ARG A 70 11.44 1.14 6.18
CA ARG A 70 11.25 2.36 5.39
C ARG A 70 11.68 2.17 3.93
N GLY A 71 12.87 1.59 3.71
CA GLY A 71 13.41 1.36 2.36
C GLY A 71 12.53 0.44 1.51
N LEU A 72 12.02 -0.65 2.10
CA LEU A 72 11.13 -1.58 1.40
C LEU A 72 9.75 -0.98 1.10
N ILE A 73 9.15 -0.22 2.03
CA ILE A 73 7.91 0.51 1.77
C ILE A 73 8.11 1.54 0.65
N ALA A 74 9.20 2.30 0.70
CA ALA A 74 9.53 3.30 -0.33
C ALA A 74 9.77 2.65 -1.71
N ALA A 75 10.47 1.51 -1.77
CA ALA A 75 10.62 0.75 -3.01
C ALA A 75 9.28 0.27 -3.56
N GLY A 76 8.37 -0.19 -2.68
CA GLY A 76 7.01 -0.56 -3.07
C GLY A 76 6.22 0.62 -3.65
N PHE A 77 6.40 1.84 -3.15
CA PHE A 77 5.78 3.03 -3.76
C PHE A 77 6.34 3.35 -5.15
N LEU A 78 7.63 3.15 -5.42
CA LEU A 78 8.19 3.32 -6.76
C LEU A 78 7.64 2.26 -7.74
N CYS A 79 7.50 1.01 -7.30
CA CYS A 79 6.88 -0.04 -8.09
C CYS A 79 5.39 0.22 -8.32
N SER A 80 4.67 0.70 -7.30
CA SER A 80 3.26 1.11 -7.42
C SER A 80 3.09 2.29 -8.36
N LEU A 81 3.99 3.27 -8.30
CA LEU A 81 4.05 4.40 -9.23
C LEU A 81 4.23 3.92 -10.69
N ALA A 82 5.15 2.98 -10.91
CA ALA A 82 5.33 2.39 -12.23
C ALA A 82 4.07 1.65 -12.70
N GLY A 83 3.43 0.88 -11.80
CA GLY A 83 2.14 0.25 -12.05
C GLY A 83 1.06 1.27 -12.43
N ASP A 84 0.96 2.36 -11.67
CA ASP A 84 0.00 3.44 -11.89
C ASP A 84 0.13 4.11 -13.26
N VAL A 85 1.37 4.35 -13.69
CA VAL A 85 1.70 4.92 -15.02
C VAL A 85 1.38 3.92 -16.12
N LEU A 86 1.75 2.66 -15.96
CA LEU A 86 1.47 1.61 -16.96
C LEU A 86 -0.04 1.39 -17.14
N LEU A 87 -0.80 1.47 -16.05
CA LEU A 87 -2.26 1.36 -16.08
C LEU A 87 -2.99 2.59 -16.63
N LEU A 88 -2.28 3.68 -17.01
CA LEU A 88 -2.90 4.74 -17.84
C LEU A 88 -3.23 4.25 -19.25
N TRP A 89 -2.57 3.18 -19.72
CA TRP A 89 -2.83 2.57 -21.04
C TRP A 89 -3.06 1.05 -20.91
N PRO A 90 -4.14 0.64 -20.24
CA PRO A 90 -4.36 -0.76 -19.86
C PRO A 90 -4.51 -1.68 -21.06
N GLU A 91 -5.05 -1.22 -22.19
CA GLU A 91 -5.22 -2.06 -23.39
C GLU A 91 -3.91 -2.63 -23.96
N ARG A 92 -2.77 -1.99 -23.66
CA ARG A 92 -1.45 -2.45 -24.11
C ARG A 92 -0.55 -2.90 -22.95
N LEU A 93 -0.72 -2.28 -21.79
CA LEU A 93 0.25 -2.35 -20.69
C LEU A 93 -0.32 -2.93 -19.40
N PHE A 94 -1.56 -3.45 -19.39
CA PHE A 94 -2.17 -4.01 -18.20
C PHE A 94 -1.29 -5.06 -17.51
N THR A 95 -0.77 -6.03 -18.24
CA THR A 95 0.09 -7.08 -17.68
C THR A 95 1.38 -6.52 -17.09
N ALA A 96 2.00 -5.54 -17.74
CA ALA A 96 3.20 -4.89 -17.22
C ALA A 96 2.88 -4.09 -15.94
N GLY A 97 1.74 -3.40 -15.90
CA GLY A 97 1.25 -2.71 -14.70
C GLY A 97 0.97 -3.68 -13.56
N LEU A 98 0.32 -4.81 -13.84
CA LEU A 98 0.06 -5.89 -12.88
C LEU A 98 1.36 -6.45 -12.30
N LEU A 99 2.38 -6.69 -13.13
CA LEU A 99 3.69 -7.15 -12.66
C LEU A 99 4.40 -6.08 -11.81
N ALA A 100 4.29 -4.79 -12.15
CA ALA A 100 4.85 -3.72 -11.33
C ALA A 100 4.20 -3.67 -9.94
N PHE A 101 2.87 -3.79 -9.87
CA PHE A 101 2.18 -3.93 -8.59
C PHE A 101 2.55 -5.21 -7.85
N LEU A 102 2.74 -6.33 -8.56
CA LEU A 102 3.19 -7.59 -7.93
C LEU A 102 4.52 -7.40 -7.20
N VAL A 103 5.48 -6.71 -7.83
CA VAL A 103 6.76 -6.38 -7.20
C VAL A 103 6.57 -5.45 -6.00
N ALA A 104 5.66 -4.47 -6.09
CA ALA A 104 5.32 -3.62 -4.94
C ALA A 104 4.81 -4.46 -3.74
N HIS A 105 3.90 -5.40 -3.97
CA HIS A 105 3.39 -6.31 -2.95
C HIS A 105 4.49 -7.19 -2.36
N ILE A 106 5.46 -7.65 -3.16
CA ILE A 106 6.63 -8.39 -2.67
C ILE A 106 7.50 -7.51 -1.77
N CYS A 107 7.71 -6.24 -2.12
CA CYS A 107 8.42 -5.28 -1.27
C CYS A 107 7.72 -5.11 0.09
N TYR A 108 6.40 -4.90 0.10
CA TYR A 108 5.60 -4.78 1.32
C TYR A 108 5.61 -6.07 2.14
N LEU A 109 5.40 -7.22 1.52
CA LEU A 109 5.51 -8.54 2.16
C LEU A 109 6.87 -8.72 2.83
N THR A 110 7.95 -8.37 2.13
CA THR A 110 9.31 -8.46 2.66
C THR A 110 9.50 -7.50 3.83
N ALA A 111 8.94 -6.29 3.77
CA ALA A 111 8.97 -5.34 4.86
C ALA A 111 8.29 -5.91 6.11
N PHE A 112 7.10 -6.49 5.95
CA PHE A 112 6.34 -7.05 7.08
C PHE A 112 7.04 -8.26 7.71
N ARG A 113 7.66 -9.12 6.89
CA ARG A 113 8.34 -10.34 7.36
C ARG A 113 9.70 -10.07 8.03
N THR A 114 10.36 -8.96 7.69
CA THR A 114 11.70 -8.65 8.20
C THR A 114 11.72 -7.65 9.35
N ASP A 115 10.60 -6.99 9.63
CA ASP A 115 10.45 -6.00 10.72
C ASP A 115 9.51 -6.53 11.82
N GLY A 116 9.98 -7.53 12.56
CA GLY A 116 9.24 -8.13 13.70
C GLY A 116 8.05 -9.01 13.31
N GLY A 117 7.88 -9.35 12.02
CA GLY A 117 6.80 -10.21 11.56
C GLY A 117 7.05 -11.69 11.74
N GLU A 118 6.34 -12.29 12.70
CA GLU A 118 6.25 -13.75 12.81
C GLU A 118 5.33 -14.33 11.73
N ARG A 119 5.47 -15.63 11.46
CA ARG A 119 4.49 -16.35 10.63
C ARG A 119 3.20 -16.50 11.44
N PRO A 120 2.08 -15.87 11.06
CA PRO A 120 0.83 -16.07 11.76
C PRO A 120 0.35 -17.52 11.61
N PRO A 121 -0.60 -17.99 12.43
CA PRO A 121 -1.30 -19.23 12.16
C PRO A 121 -1.97 -19.21 10.77
N ALA A 122 -1.86 -20.30 10.01
CA ALA A 122 -2.45 -20.40 8.67
C ALA A 122 -3.98 -20.20 8.67
N VAL A 123 -4.66 -20.57 9.77
CA VAL A 123 -6.11 -20.38 9.94
C VAL A 123 -6.54 -18.92 9.78
N LEU A 124 -5.67 -17.94 10.06
CA LEU A 124 -5.98 -16.52 9.88
C LEU A 124 -6.11 -16.11 8.41
N ALA A 125 -5.51 -16.86 7.48
CA ALA A 125 -5.63 -16.61 6.05
C ALA A 125 -6.95 -17.18 5.47
N VAL A 126 -7.58 -18.14 6.14
CA VAL A 126 -8.73 -18.90 5.58
C VAL A 126 -9.87 -18.00 5.09
N PRO A 127 -10.34 -16.98 5.85
CA PRO A 127 -11.41 -16.11 5.37
C PRO A 127 -11.04 -15.38 4.07
N LEU A 128 -9.81 -14.85 4.00
CA LEU A 128 -9.35 -14.11 2.83
C LEU A 128 -9.10 -15.04 1.63
N VAL A 129 -8.58 -16.25 1.86
CA VAL A 129 -8.45 -17.27 0.82
C VAL A 129 -9.82 -17.64 0.26
N GLY A 130 -10.85 -17.79 1.12
CA GLY A 130 -12.23 -18.01 0.69
C GLY A 130 -12.75 -16.89 -0.22
N VAL A 131 -12.55 -15.63 0.17
CA VAL A 131 -12.89 -14.46 -0.66
C VAL A 131 -12.12 -14.46 -1.98
N ALA A 132 -10.82 -14.75 -1.95
CA ALA A 132 -9.98 -14.80 -3.14
C ALA A 132 -10.41 -15.91 -4.12
N VAL A 133 -10.76 -17.09 -3.61
CA VAL A 133 -11.28 -18.20 -4.42
C VAL A 133 -12.63 -17.84 -5.03
N ALA A 134 -13.54 -17.23 -4.26
CA ALA A 134 -14.83 -16.77 -4.78
C ALA A 134 -14.65 -15.71 -5.87
N LEU A 135 -13.75 -14.75 -5.67
CA LEU A 135 -13.41 -13.72 -6.66
C LEU A 135 -12.83 -14.33 -7.94
N LEU A 136 -11.90 -15.28 -7.82
CA LEU A 136 -11.33 -15.99 -8.96
C LEU A 136 -12.38 -16.79 -9.71
N ALA A 137 -13.32 -17.43 -9.01
CA ALA A 137 -14.42 -18.17 -9.63
C ALA A 137 -15.33 -17.25 -10.45
N VAL A 138 -15.68 -16.07 -9.91
CA VAL A 138 -16.51 -15.07 -10.62
C VAL A 138 -15.81 -14.51 -11.85
N THR A 139 -14.50 -14.28 -11.77
CA THR A 139 -13.71 -13.67 -12.87
C THR A 139 -13.14 -14.69 -13.86
N TRP A 140 -13.31 -16.00 -13.61
CA TRP A 140 -12.55 -17.07 -14.29
C TRP A 140 -12.69 -17.09 -15.82
N GLU A 141 -13.90 -16.83 -16.30
CA GLU A 141 -14.21 -16.84 -17.73
C GLU A 141 -13.57 -15.64 -18.44
N GLY A 142 -13.60 -14.45 -17.83
CA GLY A 142 -12.99 -13.26 -18.43
C GLY A 142 -11.48 -13.18 -18.32
N LEU A 143 -10.83 -14.03 -17.51
CA LEU A 143 -9.37 -14.05 -17.39
C LEU A 143 -8.66 -14.52 -18.67
N GLY A 144 -9.24 -15.45 -19.44
CA GLY A 144 -8.60 -15.98 -20.65
C GLY A 144 -7.14 -16.41 -20.43
N THR A 145 -6.20 -15.78 -21.14
CA THR A 145 -4.74 -16.05 -21.02
C THR A 145 -4.11 -15.49 -19.73
N MET A 146 -4.81 -14.62 -18.98
CA MET A 146 -4.35 -14.01 -17.75
C MET A 146 -4.58 -14.86 -16.49
N ARG A 147 -5.14 -16.07 -16.62
CA ARG A 147 -5.42 -16.97 -15.48
C ARG A 147 -4.19 -17.22 -14.60
N VAL A 148 -3.07 -17.63 -15.21
CA VAL A 148 -1.84 -17.93 -14.45
C VAL A 148 -1.25 -16.66 -13.81
N PRO A 149 -1.05 -15.54 -14.55
CA PRO A 149 -0.61 -14.28 -13.94
C PRO A 149 -1.47 -13.82 -12.77
N VAL A 150 -2.80 -13.86 -12.90
CA VAL A 150 -3.72 -13.38 -11.86
C VAL A 150 -3.75 -14.30 -10.65
N VAL A 151 -3.71 -15.62 -10.83
CA VAL A 151 -3.61 -16.56 -9.69
C VAL A 151 -2.31 -16.34 -8.91
N GLY A 152 -1.18 -16.17 -9.61
CA GLY A 152 0.10 -15.85 -8.97
C GLY A 152 0.05 -14.51 -8.22
N TYR A 153 -0.59 -13.51 -8.81
CA TYR A 153 -0.81 -12.21 -8.18
C TYR A 153 -1.64 -12.32 -6.90
N VAL A 154 -2.78 -13.01 -6.97
CA VAL A 154 -3.68 -13.24 -5.84
C VAL A 154 -2.96 -13.99 -4.71
N ALA A 155 -2.13 -14.98 -5.01
CA ALA A 155 -1.34 -15.68 -4.01
C ALA A 155 -0.39 -14.74 -3.25
N VAL A 156 0.28 -13.82 -3.96
CA VAL A 156 1.20 -12.85 -3.34
C VAL A 156 0.45 -11.84 -2.48
N ILE A 157 -0.65 -11.26 -2.96
CA ILE A 157 -1.38 -10.24 -2.18
C ILE A 157 -2.03 -10.83 -0.92
N VAL A 158 -2.57 -12.06 -0.99
CA VAL A 158 -3.07 -12.79 0.19
C VAL A 158 -1.95 -13.07 1.18
N THR A 159 -0.77 -13.48 0.69
CA THR A 159 0.40 -13.73 1.54
C THR A 159 0.92 -12.44 2.18
N MET A 160 0.94 -11.33 1.43
CA MET A 160 1.31 -10.00 1.93
C MET A 160 0.36 -9.57 3.06
N TRP A 161 -0.95 -9.68 2.84
CA TRP A 161 -1.95 -9.36 3.86
C TRP A 161 -1.78 -10.21 5.13
N TRP A 162 -1.61 -11.51 4.95
CA TRP A 162 -1.38 -12.44 6.07
C TRP A 162 -0.11 -12.09 6.85
N ALA A 163 0.98 -11.73 6.17
CA ALA A 163 2.21 -11.28 6.81
C ALA A 163 2.04 -9.94 7.56
N ALA A 164 1.24 -9.00 7.03
CA ALA A 164 0.93 -7.74 7.70
C ALA A 164 0.18 -7.98 9.03
N LEU A 165 -0.78 -8.90 9.03
CA LEU A 165 -1.47 -9.34 10.25
C LEU A 165 -0.52 -10.00 11.25
N GLY A 166 0.43 -10.80 10.77
CA GLY A 166 1.50 -11.40 11.59
C GLY A 166 2.35 -10.35 12.29
N ARG A 167 2.82 -9.34 11.54
CA ARG A 167 3.57 -8.20 12.09
C ARG A 167 2.75 -7.42 13.12
N TRP A 168 1.48 -7.14 12.84
CA TRP A 168 0.64 -6.44 13.82
C TRP A 168 0.50 -7.24 15.12
N ARG A 169 0.21 -8.54 15.03
CA ARG A 169 0.09 -9.42 16.19
C ARG A 169 1.37 -9.54 17.01
N ALA A 170 2.51 -9.67 16.33
CA ALA A 170 3.81 -9.83 16.98
C ALA A 170 4.29 -8.53 17.65
N THR A 171 4.07 -7.38 17.01
CA THR A 171 4.55 -6.10 17.54
C THR A 171 3.56 -5.37 18.44
N GLY A 172 2.25 -5.67 18.34
CA GLY A 172 1.18 -4.92 19.01
C GLY A 172 1.12 -3.42 18.67
N SER A 173 1.92 -2.98 17.70
CA SER A 173 2.24 -1.57 17.51
C SER A 173 1.23 -0.88 16.59
N ARG A 174 1.10 0.45 16.74
CA ARG A 174 0.35 1.29 15.80
C ARG A 174 0.87 1.18 14.37
N SER A 175 2.20 1.07 14.20
CA SER A 175 2.82 0.81 12.90
C SER A 175 2.31 -0.52 12.30
N GLY A 176 2.26 -1.58 13.10
CA GLY A 176 1.71 -2.88 12.72
C GLY A 176 0.25 -2.79 12.28
N LEU A 177 -0.59 -2.13 13.08
CA LEU A 177 -2.01 -1.95 12.78
C LEU A 177 -2.22 -1.20 11.46
N LEU A 178 -1.51 -0.10 11.24
CA LEU A 178 -1.61 0.69 10.02
C LEU A 178 -1.16 -0.11 8.79
N ALA A 179 -0.10 -0.91 8.91
CA ALA A 179 0.34 -1.80 7.84
C ALA A 179 -0.71 -2.86 7.50
N ALA A 180 -1.33 -3.50 8.50
CA ALA A 180 -2.39 -4.48 8.30
C ALA A 180 -3.66 -3.86 7.70
N ALA A 181 -4.06 -2.68 8.16
CA ALA A 181 -5.17 -1.92 7.58
C ALA A 181 -4.88 -1.53 6.13
N GLY A 182 -3.67 -1.06 5.84
CA GLY A 182 -3.23 -0.72 4.48
C GLY A 182 -3.26 -1.95 3.56
N ALA A 183 -2.70 -3.07 4.00
CA ALA A 183 -2.75 -4.33 3.26
C ALA A 183 -4.21 -4.79 2.98
N THR A 184 -5.12 -4.58 3.92
CA THR A 184 -6.54 -4.93 3.75
C THR A 184 -7.20 -4.05 2.69
N ALA A 185 -6.95 -2.74 2.72
CA ALA A 185 -7.44 -1.80 1.71
C ALA A 185 -6.87 -2.11 0.31
N PHE A 186 -5.61 -2.57 0.24
CA PHE A 186 -4.99 -3.01 -1.01
C PHE A 186 -5.71 -4.23 -1.61
N VAL A 187 -6.00 -5.25 -0.78
CA VAL A 187 -6.77 -6.42 -1.24
C VAL A 187 -8.15 -6.02 -1.76
N ALA A 188 -8.83 -5.09 -1.07
CA ALA A 188 -10.13 -4.59 -1.52
C ALA A 188 -10.04 -3.84 -2.87
N SER A 189 -9.07 -2.94 -3.01
CA SER A 189 -8.78 -2.24 -4.27
C SER A 189 -8.56 -3.19 -5.43
N ASP A 190 -7.68 -4.18 -5.25
CA ASP A 190 -7.28 -5.09 -6.32
C ASP A 190 -8.39 -6.07 -6.67
N GLY A 191 -9.19 -6.46 -5.68
CA GLY A 191 -10.42 -7.21 -5.92
C GLY A 191 -11.41 -6.44 -6.80
N LEU A 192 -11.62 -5.15 -6.52
CA LEU A 192 -12.50 -4.29 -7.32
C LEU A 192 -11.91 -4.05 -8.72
N LEU A 193 -10.60 -3.90 -8.86
CA LEU A 193 -9.92 -3.80 -10.14
C LEU A 193 -10.11 -5.08 -10.98
N ALA A 194 -9.99 -6.26 -10.35
CA ALA A 194 -10.20 -7.54 -11.00
C ALA A 194 -11.66 -7.71 -11.46
N LEU A 195 -12.65 -7.36 -10.63
CA LEU A 195 -14.06 -7.39 -11.03
C LEU A 195 -14.32 -6.47 -12.22
N ASN A 196 -13.83 -5.23 -12.15
CA ASN A 196 -14.00 -4.24 -13.21
C ASN A 196 -13.39 -4.69 -14.55
N ARG A 197 -12.25 -5.39 -14.52
CA ARG A 197 -11.54 -5.80 -15.73
C ARG A 197 -12.00 -7.14 -16.30
N PHE A 198 -12.30 -8.12 -15.46
CA PHE A 198 -12.47 -9.52 -15.88
C PHE A 198 -13.89 -10.07 -15.70
N TRP A 199 -14.80 -9.31 -15.10
CA TRP A 199 -16.20 -9.74 -14.96
C TRP A 199 -17.17 -8.76 -15.59
N ALA A 200 -17.28 -7.56 -15.04
CA ALA A 200 -18.18 -6.53 -15.56
C ALA A 200 -17.69 -5.13 -15.15
N PRO A 201 -17.85 -4.11 -16.01
CA PRO A 201 -17.51 -2.74 -15.66
C PRO A 201 -18.26 -2.27 -14.40
N LEU A 202 -17.53 -1.71 -13.45
CA LEU A 202 -18.10 -1.15 -12.24
C LEU A 202 -18.58 0.29 -12.48
N PRO A 203 -19.74 0.69 -11.90
CA PRO A 203 -20.13 2.09 -11.91
C PRO A 203 -19.12 2.90 -11.10
N ALA A 204 -18.68 4.04 -11.66
CA ALA A 204 -17.66 4.89 -11.04
C ALA A 204 -16.39 4.10 -10.62
N ALA A 205 -15.94 3.17 -11.47
CA ALA A 205 -14.75 2.34 -11.24
C ALA A 205 -13.52 3.13 -10.73
N PRO A 206 -13.20 4.34 -11.26
CA PRO A 206 -12.10 5.14 -10.71
C PRO A 206 -12.23 5.41 -9.22
N LEU A 207 -13.43 5.76 -8.73
CA LEU A 207 -13.65 5.99 -7.31
C LEU A 207 -13.53 4.69 -6.51
N LEU A 208 -14.22 3.64 -6.95
CA LEU A 208 -14.29 2.38 -6.21
C LEU A 208 -12.93 1.68 -6.12
N VAL A 209 -12.09 1.78 -7.15
CA VAL A 209 -10.75 1.18 -7.17
C VAL A 209 -9.72 2.11 -6.52
N LEU A 210 -9.66 3.39 -6.94
CA LEU A 210 -8.58 4.27 -6.51
C LEU A 210 -8.75 4.79 -5.07
N ALA A 211 -9.97 4.88 -4.53
CA ALA A 211 -10.15 5.29 -3.13
C ALA A 211 -9.54 4.28 -2.14
N PRO A 212 -9.89 2.98 -2.14
CA PRO A 212 -9.23 2.01 -1.28
C PRO A 212 -7.75 1.85 -1.60
N TYR A 213 -7.33 2.00 -2.87
CA TYR A 213 -5.92 2.02 -3.26
C TYR A 213 -5.14 3.12 -2.55
N TYR A 214 -5.59 4.38 -2.67
CA TYR A 214 -4.89 5.49 -2.05
C TYR A 214 -4.95 5.38 -0.52
N VAL A 215 -6.08 4.99 0.06
CA VAL A 215 -6.17 4.68 1.50
C VAL A 215 -5.11 3.65 1.90
N ALA A 216 -4.92 2.59 1.12
CA ALA A 216 -3.88 1.60 1.35
C ALA A 216 -2.48 2.23 1.35
N GLN A 217 -2.15 3.02 0.33
CA GLN A 217 -0.84 3.68 0.20
C GLN A 217 -0.58 4.67 1.35
N PHE A 218 -1.59 5.47 1.75
CA PHE A 218 -1.47 6.39 2.89
C PHE A 218 -1.27 5.66 4.22
N LEU A 219 -1.99 4.56 4.44
CA LEU A 219 -1.84 3.73 5.65
C LEU A 219 -0.45 3.08 5.71
N LEU A 220 0.07 2.61 4.57
CA LEU A 220 1.44 2.09 4.48
C LEU A 220 2.48 3.18 4.76
N ALA A 221 2.32 4.39 4.23
CA ALA A 221 3.22 5.51 4.53
C ALA A 221 3.15 5.90 6.02
N ALA A 222 1.95 5.98 6.59
CA ALA A 222 1.74 6.27 8.01
C ALA A 222 2.32 5.18 8.93
N SER A 223 2.34 3.92 8.47
CA SER A 223 3.00 2.82 9.20
C SER A 223 4.50 3.05 9.38
N VAL A 224 5.14 3.82 8.50
CA VAL A 224 6.57 4.17 8.60
C VAL A 224 6.78 5.33 9.57
N GLY A 225 5.93 6.36 9.53
CA GLY A 225 6.07 7.57 10.37
C GLY A 225 5.56 7.43 11.80
N THR A 226 5.04 6.27 12.18
CA THR A 226 4.66 5.96 13.56
C THR A 226 5.73 5.06 14.17
N ALA A 227 6.67 5.63 14.93
CA ALA A 227 7.52 4.80 15.77
C ALA A 227 6.64 3.98 16.73
N ALA A 228 7.15 2.81 17.14
CA ALA A 228 6.52 1.95 18.13
C ALA A 228 6.49 2.64 19.51
N GLY A 229 5.61 3.62 19.66
CA GLY A 229 5.22 4.20 20.94
C GLY A 229 4.22 3.28 21.63
N ALA A 230 4.72 2.18 22.19
CA ALA A 230 3.95 1.32 23.09
C ALA A 230 4.82 0.63 24.16
N GLY A 231 6.05 1.11 24.41
CA GLY A 231 6.87 0.67 25.55
C GLY A 231 6.83 1.62 26.75
N ALA A 232 6.64 2.92 26.53
CA ALA A 232 6.84 3.94 27.56
C ALA A 232 5.66 4.14 28.54
N MET A 233 4.54 3.41 28.39
CA MET A 233 3.38 3.55 29.28
C MET A 233 3.10 2.30 30.12
N MET A 234 3.92 1.24 29.98
CA MET A 234 3.79 0.01 30.76
C MET A 234 4.92 -0.18 31.80
N GLU A 235 5.98 0.63 31.74
CA GLU A 235 7.01 0.73 32.80
C GLU A 235 6.70 1.80 33.85
N ALA A 236 5.53 2.47 33.76
CA ALA A 236 5.11 3.53 34.68
C ALA A 236 3.91 3.15 35.57
N THR A 237 3.63 1.86 35.73
CA THR A 237 2.65 1.28 36.66
C THR A 237 3.24 0.07 37.35
#